data_AF-L7LT44-F1
#
_entry.id   AF-L7LT44-F1
#
_cell.length_a   1.000
_cell.length_b   1.000
_cell.length_c   1.000
_cell.angle_alpha   90.00
_cell.angle_beta   90.00
_cell.angle_gamma   90.00
#
_symmetry.space_group_name_H-M   'P 1'
#
loop_
_entity.id
_entity.type
_entity.pdbx_description
1 polymer ?
#
loop_
_entity_poly.entity_id
_entity_poly.type
_entity_poly.pdbx_seq_one_letter_code
_entity_poly.pdbx_strand_id
1 'polypeptide(L)'
;MITRDLLFVVLLATSYMWRYSFSIFIKDNEFKEFLDTSEPIWTYNTTNKWNHHWCAVDVTERLQKETIEYRHTYYVKFPQKQKTIVQMRGAFKYQNNLVAGKIGSKVLFKDHLIYMDSDKVCAVVRVSPQFSSKLKPWHELRIRNKFLLKYRRPSLTCAHYFNLEAKQGRLVYHPVCQKIIYKAHSPQQKTIPVQRPQLPFRNTSV
;
A
#
# COMPACT_ATOMS: atom_id res chain seq x y z
N MET A 1 56.30 26.97 -23.40
CA MET A 1 55.43 27.97 -24.06
C MET A 1 54.16 27.23 -24.50
N ILE A 2 53.10 27.25 -23.68
CA ILE A 2 51.84 26.57 -24.01
C ILE A 2 51.13 27.44 -25.04
N THR A 3 50.93 26.92 -26.25
CA THR A 3 50.29 27.66 -27.34
C THR A 3 48.81 27.84 -27.03
N ARG A 4 48.27 29.00 -27.43
CA ARG A 4 46.90 29.43 -27.16
C ARG A 4 45.88 28.37 -27.57
N ASP A 5 46.14 27.66 -28.66
CA ASP A 5 45.28 26.62 -29.22
C ASP A 5 45.16 25.38 -28.32
N LEU A 6 46.26 24.99 -27.64
CA LEU A 6 46.26 23.89 -26.68
C LEU A 6 45.39 24.22 -25.44
N LEU A 7 45.39 25.49 -25.02
CA LEU A 7 44.59 25.96 -23.90
C LEU A 7 43.09 25.94 -24.25
N PHE A 8 42.73 26.33 -25.48
CA PHE A 8 41.34 26.27 -25.95
C PHE A 8 40.80 24.84 -26.05
N VAL A 9 41.61 23.89 -26.54
CA VAL A 9 41.21 22.47 -26.63
C VAL A 9 40.99 21.87 -25.23
N VAL A 10 41.86 22.17 -24.26
CA VAL A 10 41.71 21.72 -22.87
C VAL A 10 40.47 22.34 -22.21
N LEU A 11 40.19 23.62 -22.46
CA LEU A 11 38.98 24.28 -21.93
C LEU A 11 37.70 23.71 -22.56
N LEU A 12 37.70 23.41 -23.86
CA LEU A 12 36.56 22.75 -24.51
C LEU A 12 36.35 21.33 -23.98
N ALA A 13 37.42 20.54 -23.83
CA ALA A 13 37.34 19.19 -23.27
C ALA A 13 36.86 19.19 -21.81
N THR A 14 37.37 20.10 -20.97
CA THR A 14 36.90 20.24 -19.59
C THR A 14 35.48 20.77 -19.50
N SER A 15 35.05 21.68 -20.40
CA SER A 15 33.65 22.11 -20.46
C SER A 15 32.70 20.99 -20.93
N TYR A 16 33.15 20.13 -21.85
CA TYR A 16 32.41 18.95 -22.30
C TYR A 16 32.33 17.91 -21.19
N MET A 17 33.42 17.68 -20.45
CA MET A 17 33.46 16.76 -19.30
C MET A 17 32.70 17.32 -18.08
N TRP A 18 32.59 18.64 -17.92
CA TRP A 18 31.76 19.27 -16.88
C TRP A 18 30.27 19.32 -17.28
N ARG A 19 29.94 19.39 -18.58
CA ARG A 19 28.58 19.12 -19.09
C ARG A 19 28.21 17.63 -19.02
N TYR A 20 29.21 16.75 -19.08
CA TYR A 20 29.15 15.33 -18.72
C TYR A 20 29.41 15.08 -17.24
N SER A 21 29.31 16.12 -16.39
CA SER A 21 29.15 15.93 -14.94
C SER A 21 27.82 15.24 -14.75
N PHE A 22 27.85 13.92 -14.88
CA PHE A 22 27.00 12.92 -14.29
C PHE A 22 25.90 13.58 -13.47
N SER A 23 24.84 14.01 -14.18
CA SER A 23 23.56 14.10 -13.52
C SER A 23 23.16 12.65 -13.30
N ILE A 24 23.72 12.06 -12.24
CA ILE A 24 23.18 10.91 -11.54
C ILE A 24 21.85 11.43 -10.99
N PHE A 25 20.88 11.69 -11.88
CA PHE A 25 19.50 11.80 -11.47
C PHE A 25 19.19 10.39 -10.96
N ILE A 26 19.37 10.22 -9.65
CA ILE A 26 18.81 9.10 -8.92
C ILE A 26 17.34 9.13 -9.30
N LYS A 27 16.94 8.22 -10.19
CA LYS A 27 15.57 8.16 -10.67
C LYS A 27 14.69 8.01 -9.44
N ASP A 28 13.79 8.98 -9.25
CA ASP A 28 12.84 8.96 -8.15
C ASP A 28 12.04 7.65 -8.22
N ASN A 29 11.71 7.14 -7.04
CA ASN A 29 10.99 5.88 -6.92
C ASN A 29 9.54 6.08 -7.41
N GLU A 30 9.23 5.59 -8.61
CA GLU A 30 7.91 5.76 -9.24
C GLU A 30 6.78 5.13 -8.40
N PHE A 31 7.10 4.11 -7.59
CA PHE A 31 6.11 3.50 -6.70
C PHE A 31 5.64 4.47 -5.61
N LYS A 32 6.49 5.43 -5.23
CA LYS A 32 6.09 6.53 -4.35
C LYS A 32 4.97 7.35 -4.97
N GLU A 33 5.06 7.66 -6.27
CA GLU A 33 4.02 8.45 -6.96
C GLU A 33 2.67 7.73 -6.99
N PHE A 34 2.69 6.39 -7.11
CA PHE A 34 1.48 5.58 -7.00
C PHE A 34 0.85 5.63 -5.60
N LEU A 35 1.68 5.68 -4.55
CA LEU A 35 1.25 5.72 -3.16
C LEU A 35 0.96 7.14 -2.66
N ASP A 36 1.39 8.16 -3.40
CA ASP A 36 1.10 9.57 -3.15
C ASP A 36 -0.34 9.90 -3.57
N THR A 37 -1.27 9.52 -2.69
CA THR A 37 -2.69 9.76 -2.84
C THR A 37 -3.39 9.69 -1.49
N SER A 38 -4.45 10.47 -1.34
CA SER A 38 -5.38 10.36 -0.21
C SER A 38 -6.46 9.29 -0.44
N GLU A 39 -6.50 8.67 -1.61
CA GLU A 39 -7.48 7.65 -1.94
C GLU A 39 -7.11 6.29 -1.34
N PRO A 40 -8.09 5.49 -0.91
CA PRO A 40 -7.84 4.09 -0.62
C PRO A 40 -7.30 3.37 -1.86
N ILE A 41 -6.32 2.49 -1.65
CA ILE A 41 -5.73 1.64 -2.69
C ILE A 41 -6.15 0.21 -2.40
N TRP A 42 -6.91 -0.38 -3.32
CA TRP A 42 -7.44 -1.73 -3.17
C TRP A 42 -6.55 -2.76 -3.83
N THR A 43 -6.27 -3.86 -3.14
CA THR A 43 -5.78 -5.07 -3.81
C THR A 43 -6.95 -5.72 -4.52
N TYR A 44 -6.99 -5.58 -5.85
CA TYR A 44 -8.06 -6.11 -6.68
C TYR A 44 -7.89 -7.62 -6.92
N ASN A 45 -6.69 -8.02 -7.33
CA ASN A 45 -6.31 -9.41 -7.62
C ASN A 45 -4.95 -9.73 -6.99
N THR A 46 -4.75 -10.96 -6.54
CA THR A 46 -3.48 -11.39 -5.94
C THR A 46 -3.15 -12.83 -6.29
N THR A 47 -1.87 -13.16 -6.46
CA THR A 47 -1.40 -14.55 -6.54
C THR A 47 -1.00 -15.12 -5.18
N ASN A 48 -1.21 -14.36 -4.09
CA ASN A 48 -0.88 -14.81 -2.75
C ASN A 48 -1.74 -16.02 -2.35
N LYS A 49 -1.08 -17.17 -2.16
CA LYS A 49 -1.69 -18.44 -1.72
C LYS A 49 -1.59 -18.65 -0.21
N TRP A 50 -0.85 -17.81 0.50
CA TRP A 50 -0.48 -18.01 1.91
C TRP A 50 -1.47 -17.39 2.89
N ASN A 51 -2.28 -16.42 2.45
CA ASN A 51 -3.33 -15.84 3.28
C ASN A 51 -4.68 -15.84 2.56
N HIS A 52 -5.74 -15.97 3.36
CA HIS A 52 -7.12 -15.88 2.91
C HIS A 52 -7.68 -14.48 3.14
N HIS A 53 -6.85 -13.44 2.99
CA HIS A 53 -7.33 -12.07 3.10
C HIS A 53 -8.28 -11.76 1.95
N TRP A 54 -9.32 -10.98 2.23
CA TRP A 54 -10.24 -10.41 1.25
C TRP A 54 -10.58 -8.97 1.63
N CYS A 55 -10.97 -8.16 0.65
CA CYS A 55 -11.16 -6.71 0.84
C CYS A 55 -9.92 -6.01 1.41
N ALA A 56 -8.73 -6.39 0.95
CA ALA A 56 -7.49 -5.75 1.37
C ALA A 56 -7.40 -4.34 0.76
N VAL A 57 -7.16 -3.36 1.62
CA VAL A 57 -7.09 -1.95 1.28
C VAL A 57 -6.03 -1.24 2.11
N ASP A 58 -5.24 -0.41 1.44
CA ASP A 58 -4.25 0.46 2.04
C ASP A 58 -4.73 1.91 1.99
N VAL A 59 -4.53 2.63 3.09
CA VAL A 59 -4.77 4.07 3.17
C VAL A 59 -3.51 4.74 3.69
N THR A 60 -2.88 5.57 2.86
CA THR A 60 -1.71 6.37 3.24
C THR A 60 -2.09 7.32 4.37
N GLU A 61 -1.36 7.26 5.48
CA GLU A 61 -1.54 8.17 6.62
C GLU A 61 -0.49 9.28 6.61
N ARG A 62 0.75 8.93 6.25
CA ARG A 62 1.86 9.88 6.15
C ARG A 62 2.82 9.45 5.06
N LEU A 63 3.14 10.38 4.15
CA LEU A 63 4.16 10.19 3.13
C LEU A 63 5.26 11.23 3.32
N GLN A 64 6.50 10.79 3.47
CA GLN A 64 7.67 11.66 3.58
C GLN A 64 8.62 11.42 2.39
N LYS A 65 9.79 12.06 2.40
CA LYS A 65 10.78 11.91 1.33
C LYS A 65 11.14 10.44 1.10
N GLU A 66 11.46 9.71 2.17
CA GLU A 66 12.01 8.35 2.11
C GLU A 66 11.15 7.30 2.82
N THR A 67 10.09 7.71 3.52
CA THR A 67 9.28 6.81 4.35
C THR A 67 7.79 7.00 4.09
N ILE A 68 7.04 5.95 4.41
CA ILE A 68 5.58 5.94 4.36
C ILE A 68 5.03 5.25 5.61
N GLU A 69 3.95 5.80 6.13
CA GLU A 69 3.08 5.15 7.11
C GLU A 69 1.69 5.04 6.50
N TYR A 70 1.11 3.85 6.61
CA TYR A 70 -0.19 3.56 6.02
C TYR A 70 -0.92 2.50 6.83
N ARG A 71 -2.25 2.56 6.75
CA ARG A 71 -3.14 1.62 7.40
C ARG A 71 -3.56 0.54 6.42
N HIS A 72 -3.12 -0.69 6.68
CA HIS A 72 -3.54 -1.88 5.94
C HIS A 72 -4.76 -2.50 6.62
N THR A 73 -5.87 -2.59 5.91
CA THR A 73 -7.13 -3.14 6.42
C THR A 73 -7.61 -4.28 5.54
N TYR A 74 -8.04 -5.38 6.14
CA TYR A 74 -8.56 -6.54 5.40
C TYR A 74 -9.48 -7.37 6.28
N TYR A 75 -10.26 -8.24 5.66
CA TYR A 75 -10.97 -9.29 6.36
C TYR A 75 -10.24 -10.63 6.26
N VAL A 76 -10.28 -11.43 7.32
CA VAL A 76 -9.84 -12.83 7.29
C VAL A 76 -11.04 -13.73 6.97
N LYS A 77 -10.88 -14.77 6.15
CA LYS A 77 -12.00 -15.62 5.69
C LYS A 77 -12.49 -16.64 6.75
N PHE A 78 -11.67 -16.99 7.76
CA PHE A 78 -12.00 -18.01 8.77
C PHE A 78 -11.14 -17.83 10.06
N PRO A 79 -11.64 -18.11 11.29
CA PRO A 79 -12.97 -18.61 11.67
C PRO A 79 -14.06 -17.54 11.78
N GLN A 80 -13.71 -16.26 11.74
CA GLN A 80 -14.67 -15.16 11.69
C GLN A 80 -14.22 -14.18 10.61
N LYS A 81 -15.18 -13.54 9.91
CA LYS A 81 -14.95 -12.40 9.00
C LYS A 81 -14.53 -11.17 9.79
N GLN A 82 -13.46 -11.29 10.57
CA GLN A 82 -12.95 -10.24 11.43
C GLN A 82 -12.23 -9.21 10.57
N LYS A 83 -12.61 -7.94 10.76
CA LYS A 83 -11.87 -6.82 10.21
C LYS A 83 -10.57 -6.67 11.00
N THR A 84 -9.46 -6.80 10.31
CA THR A 84 -8.14 -6.55 10.88
C THR A 84 -7.63 -5.22 10.35
N ILE A 85 -7.08 -4.41 11.25
CA ILE A 85 -6.43 -3.14 10.94
C ILE A 85 -4.99 -3.25 11.43
N VAL A 86 -4.04 -3.02 10.53
CA VAL A 86 -2.61 -3.07 10.82
C VAL A 86 -1.99 -1.75 10.44
N GLN A 87 -1.25 -1.15 11.38
CA GLN A 87 -0.42 0.00 11.06
C GLN A 87 0.91 -0.46 10.48
N MET A 88 1.21 0.05 9.30
CA MET A 88 2.38 -0.32 8.52
C MET A 88 3.33 0.87 8.43
N ARG A 89 4.63 0.58 8.47
CA ARG A 89 5.68 1.55 8.15
C ARG A 89 6.58 0.94 7.09
N GLY A 90 7.00 1.77 6.14
CA GLY A 90 7.97 1.38 5.14
C GLY A 90 8.95 2.47 4.76
N ALA A 91 10.00 2.05 4.09
CA ALA A 91 11.04 2.90 3.54
C ALA A 91 11.20 2.63 2.04
N PHE A 92 11.18 3.70 1.24
CA PHE A 92 11.48 3.63 -0.17
C PHE A 92 12.96 3.32 -0.38
N LYS A 93 13.24 2.49 -1.38
CA LYS A 93 14.58 2.09 -1.80
C LYS A 93 14.72 2.31 -3.30
N TYR A 94 15.94 2.25 -3.81
CA TYR A 94 16.22 2.32 -5.24
C TYR A 94 15.45 1.25 -6.04
N GLN A 95 15.31 1.47 -7.35
CA GLN A 95 14.66 0.53 -8.29
C GLN A 95 13.19 0.27 -7.94
N ASN A 96 12.43 1.34 -7.68
CA ASN A 96 10.98 1.28 -7.44
C ASN A 96 10.56 0.29 -6.33
N ASN A 97 11.35 0.22 -5.25
CA ASN A 97 11.14 -0.70 -4.14
C ASN A 97 10.61 0.03 -2.91
N LEU A 98 9.67 -0.59 -2.21
CA LEU A 98 9.26 -0.23 -0.86
C LEU A 98 9.52 -1.43 0.05
N VAL A 99 10.22 -1.22 1.16
CA VAL A 99 10.34 -2.25 2.20
C VAL A 99 9.45 -1.85 3.36
N ALA A 100 8.42 -2.64 3.64
CA ALA A 100 7.41 -2.32 4.64
C ALA A 100 7.07 -3.51 5.54
N GLY A 101 6.59 -3.20 6.74
CA GLY A 101 6.12 -4.18 7.71
C GLY A 101 5.20 -3.55 8.74
N LYS A 102 4.54 -4.41 9.53
CA LYS A 102 3.75 -3.97 10.68
C LYS A 102 4.64 -3.23 11.68
N ILE A 103 4.19 -2.08 12.18
CA ILE A 103 4.90 -1.35 13.25
C ILE A 103 5.08 -2.27 14.46
N GLY A 104 6.32 -2.38 14.95
CA GLY A 104 6.70 -3.28 16.05
C GLY A 104 6.99 -4.73 15.65
N SER A 105 6.87 -5.08 14.36
CA SER A 105 7.25 -6.40 13.83
C SER A 105 8.62 -6.37 13.16
N LYS A 106 9.38 -7.46 13.27
CA LYS A 106 10.61 -7.69 12.49
C LYS A 106 10.34 -8.29 11.11
N VAL A 107 9.09 -8.71 10.83
CA VAL A 107 8.71 -9.28 9.53
C VAL A 107 8.53 -8.17 8.51
N LEU A 108 9.37 -8.17 7.49
CA LEU A 108 9.38 -7.19 6.40
C LEU A 108 9.09 -7.85 5.05
N PHE A 109 8.38 -7.09 4.22
CA PHE A 109 8.10 -7.41 2.84
C PHE A 109 8.68 -6.32 1.93
N LYS A 110 9.27 -6.74 0.82
CA LYS A 110 9.69 -5.88 -0.27
C LYS A 110 8.60 -5.88 -1.33
N ASP A 111 7.99 -4.72 -1.53
CA ASP A 111 7.08 -4.41 -2.62
C ASP A 111 7.90 -3.79 -3.75
N HIS A 112 7.96 -4.46 -4.90
CA HIS A 112 8.63 -3.97 -6.09
C HIS A 112 7.58 -3.64 -7.16
N LEU A 113 7.58 -2.41 -7.64
CA LEU A 113 6.68 -2.00 -8.72
C LEU A 113 7.14 -2.63 -10.04
N ILE A 114 6.27 -3.46 -10.62
CA ILE A 114 6.48 -4.06 -11.95
C ILE A 114 5.96 -3.13 -13.04
N TYR A 115 4.76 -2.59 -12.83
CA TYR A 115 4.11 -1.71 -13.80
C TYR A 115 3.21 -0.72 -13.08
N MET A 116 3.17 0.52 -13.57
CA MET A 116 2.23 1.55 -13.15
C MET A 116 1.54 2.12 -14.39
N ASP A 117 0.23 2.26 -14.31
CA ASP A 117 -0.58 2.92 -15.33
C ASP A 117 -0.20 4.41 -15.45
N SER A 118 -0.29 5.00 -16.65
CA SER A 118 0.12 6.40 -16.88
C SER A 118 -0.65 7.39 -16.01
N ASP A 119 -1.92 7.11 -15.74
CA ASP A 119 -2.77 7.93 -14.88
C ASP A 119 -2.58 7.60 -13.39
N LYS A 120 -1.68 6.66 -13.07
CA LYS A 120 -1.35 6.18 -11.72
C LYS A 120 -2.55 5.59 -10.99
N VAL A 121 -3.62 5.23 -11.72
CA VAL A 121 -4.86 4.68 -11.15
C VAL A 121 -4.72 3.21 -10.77
N CYS A 122 -3.70 2.52 -11.31
CA CYS A 122 -3.45 1.11 -11.10
C CYS A 122 -1.95 0.79 -11.14
N ALA A 123 -1.54 -0.23 -10.37
CA ALA A 123 -0.19 -0.76 -10.36
C ALA A 123 -0.16 -2.29 -10.22
N VAL A 124 0.85 -2.91 -10.81
CA VAL A 124 1.23 -4.32 -10.60
C VAL A 124 2.46 -4.35 -9.71
N VAL A 125 2.36 -5.00 -8.56
CA VAL A 125 3.40 -5.02 -7.53
C VAL A 125 3.79 -6.46 -7.23
N ARG A 126 5.09 -6.74 -7.21
CA ARG A 126 5.65 -7.99 -6.70
C ARG A 126 5.98 -7.84 -5.23
N VAL A 127 5.40 -8.68 -4.39
CA VAL A 127 5.64 -8.72 -2.95
C VAL A 127 6.54 -9.90 -2.62
N SER A 128 7.67 -9.63 -1.96
CA SER A 128 8.67 -10.64 -1.59
C SER A 128 8.99 -10.54 -0.10
N PRO A 129 8.93 -11.65 0.67
CA PRO A 129 9.40 -11.65 2.05
C PRO A 129 10.92 -11.46 2.11
N GLN A 130 11.44 -10.59 2.98
CA GLN A 130 12.89 -10.36 3.03
C GLN A 130 13.70 -11.49 3.67
N PHE A 131 13.14 -12.17 4.68
CA PHE A 131 13.91 -13.11 5.51
C PHE A 131 13.28 -14.51 5.60
N SER A 132 12.30 -14.82 4.75
CA SER A 132 11.65 -16.13 4.73
C SER A 132 11.86 -16.80 3.39
N SER A 133 12.73 -17.82 3.37
CA SER A 133 12.95 -18.68 2.19
C SER A 133 11.76 -19.60 1.90
N LYS A 134 10.88 -19.84 2.89
CA LYS A 134 9.71 -20.71 2.76
C LYS A 134 8.57 -20.05 1.98
N LEU A 135 8.43 -18.74 2.10
CA LEU A 135 7.36 -17.98 1.47
C LEU A 135 7.81 -17.53 0.07
N LYS A 136 7.19 -18.11 -0.96
CA LYS A 136 7.42 -17.67 -2.33
C LYS A 136 6.83 -16.27 -2.55
N PRO A 137 7.50 -15.39 -3.33
CA PRO A 137 6.94 -14.11 -3.75
C PRO A 137 5.59 -14.26 -4.45
N TRP A 138 4.78 -13.21 -4.40
CA TRP A 138 3.50 -13.13 -5.10
C TRP A 138 3.36 -11.78 -5.80
N HIS A 139 2.30 -11.65 -6.60
CA HIS A 139 1.96 -10.46 -7.35
C HIS A 139 0.60 -9.94 -6.91
N GLU A 140 0.45 -8.62 -6.92
CA GLU A 140 -0.77 -7.91 -6.58
C GLU A 140 -1.10 -6.89 -7.65
N LEU A 141 -2.37 -6.87 -8.05
CA LEU A 141 -2.96 -5.83 -8.86
C LEU A 141 -3.66 -4.84 -7.93
N ARG A 142 -3.09 -3.63 -7.78
CA ARG A 142 -3.59 -2.59 -6.88
C ARG A 142 -4.26 -1.47 -7.67
N ILE A 143 -5.40 -0.97 -7.20
CA ILE A 143 -6.20 0.04 -7.91
C ILE A 143 -6.64 1.14 -6.94
N ARG A 144 -6.50 2.40 -7.34
CA ARG A 144 -7.00 3.56 -6.58
C ARG A 144 -8.53 3.60 -6.59
N ASN A 145 -9.11 4.00 -5.46
CA ASN A 145 -10.55 3.88 -5.21
C ASN A 145 -11.43 4.63 -6.21
N LYS A 146 -11.09 5.87 -6.61
CA LYS A 146 -11.95 6.64 -7.54
C LYS A 146 -12.11 5.93 -8.88
N PHE A 147 -11.02 5.43 -9.45
CA PHE A 147 -11.05 4.67 -10.70
C PHE A 147 -11.87 3.38 -10.55
N LEU A 148 -11.65 2.65 -9.46
CA LEU A 148 -12.36 1.41 -9.18
C LEU A 148 -13.88 1.61 -9.01
N LEU A 149 -14.30 2.72 -8.37
CA LEU A 149 -15.72 3.05 -8.23
C LEU A 149 -16.37 3.40 -9.56
N LYS A 150 -15.66 4.13 -10.44
CA LYS A 150 -16.15 4.55 -11.75
C LYS A 150 -16.27 3.39 -12.74
N TYR A 151 -15.24 2.56 -12.83
CA TYR A 151 -15.14 1.54 -13.90
C TYR A 151 -15.38 0.11 -13.43
N ARG A 152 -15.31 -0.16 -12.12
CA ARG A 152 -15.51 -1.50 -11.52
C ARG A 152 -14.56 -2.58 -12.05
N ARG A 153 -13.44 -2.18 -12.65
CA ARG A 153 -12.39 -3.05 -13.23
C ARG A 153 -11.04 -2.32 -13.23
N PRO A 154 -9.90 -3.04 -13.32
CA PRO A 154 -8.60 -2.43 -13.61
C PRO A 154 -8.53 -1.81 -15.01
N SER A 155 -7.54 -0.94 -15.24
CA SER A 155 -7.18 -0.55 -16.61
C SER A 155 -6.74 -1.78 -17.40
N LEU A 156 -6.98 -1.78 -18.72
CA LEU A 156 -6.65 -2.93 -19.58
C LEU A 156 -5.16 -3.24 -19.54
N THR A 157 -4.32 -2.21 -19.50
CA THR A 157 -2.86 -2.35 -19.46
C THR A 157 -2.40 -2.98 -18.15
N CYS A 158 -2.93 -2.53 -17.01
CA CYS A 158 -2.63 -3.12 -15.72
C CYS A 158 -3.05 -4.60 -15.64
N ALA A 159 -4.23 -4.94 -16.18
CA ALA A 159 -4.69 -6.32 -16.27
C ALA A 159 -3.77 -7.16 -17.15
N HIS A 160 -3.30 -6.62 -18.28
CA HIS A 160 -2.35 -7.27 -19.17
C HIS A 160 -1.03 -7.57 -18.46
N TYR A 161 -0.37 -6.57 -17.87
CA TYR A 161 0.88 -6.76 -17.13
C TYR A 161 0.72 -7.70 -15.93
N PHE A 162 -0.40 -7.64 -15.22
CA PHE A 162 -0.67 -8.59 -14.16
C PHE A 162 -0.73 -10.02 -14.70
N ASN A 163 -1.42 -10.26 -15.82
CA ASN A 163 -1.52 -11.59 -16.41
C ASN A 163 -0.19 -12.12 -16.99
N LEU A 164 0.71 -11.24 -17.44
CA LEU A 164 2.07 -11.63 -17.83
C LEU A 164 2.87 -12.16 -16.63
N GLU A 165 2.77 -11.49 -15.48
CA GLU A 165 3.47 -11.88 -14.24
C GLU A 165 2.76 -13.01 -13.49
N ALA A 166 1.44 -13.07 -13.59
CA ALA A 166 0.55 -13.96 -12.87
C ALA A 166 -0.24 -14.81 -13.85
N LYS A 167 0.26 -16.03 -14.11
CA LYS A 167 -0.49 -17.05 -14.88
C LYS A 167 -1.93 -17.21 -14.40
N GLN A 168 -2.15 -17.14 -13.07
CA GLN A 168 -3.48 -17.15 -12.46
C GLN A 168 -3.48 -16.41 -11.11
N GLY A 169 -4.42 -15.46 -10.94
CA GLY A 169 -4.66 -14.75 -9.69
C GLY A 169 -6.02 -15.07 -9.07
N ARG A 170 -6.18 -14.70 -7.80
CA ARG A 170 -7.42 -14.77 -7.03
C ARG A 170 -7.98 -13.35 -6.84
N LEU A 171 -9.20 -13.13 -7.33
CA LEU A 171 -9.95 -11.90 -7.06
C LEU A 171 -10.17 -11.75 -5.55
N VAL A 172 -9.77 -10.61 -4.99
CA VAL A 172 -9.85 -10.29 -3.56
C VAL A 172 -10.77 -9.12 -3.28
N TYR A 173 -10.97 -8.25 -4.26
CA TYR A 173 -11.92 -7.16 -4.18
C TYR A 173 -13.28 -7.58 -4.74
N HIS A 174 -14.33 -7.20 -4.02
CA HIS A 174 -15.73 -7.25 -4.47
C HIS A 174 -16.39 -5.90 -4.14
N PRO A 175 -17.46 -5.50 -4.83
CA PRO A 175 -18.15 -4.24 -4.54
C PRO A 175 -18.56 -4.06 -3.06
N VAL A 176 -18.90 -5.16 -2.36
CA VAL A 176 -19.20 -5.15 -0.93
C VAL A 176 -18.03 -4.71 -0.04
N CYS A 177 -16.79 -4.82 -0.54
CA CYS A 177 -15.59 -4.44 0.19
C CYS A 177 -15.57 -2.97 0.57
N GLN A 178 -16.23 -2.10 -0.20
CA GLN A 178 -16.36 -0.68 0.14
C GLN A 178 -16.91 -0.44 1.56
N LYS A 179 -17.64 -1.41 2.13
CA LYS A 179 -18.12 -1.33 3.51
C LYS A 179 -17.00 -1.36 4.57
N ILE A 180 -15.83 -1.92 4.24
CA ILE A 180 -14.72 -2.05 5.20
C ILE A 180 -14.09 -0.71 5.58
N ILE A 181 -14.14 0.28 4.67
CA ILE A 181 -13.57 1.61 4.90
C ILE A 181 -14.53 2.52 5.66
N TYR A 182 -15.83 2.21 5.70
CA TYR A 182 -16.76 2.88 6.59
C TYR A 182 -16.50 2.47 8.04
N LYS A 183 -16.55 3.45 8.95
CA LYS A 183 -16.60 3.16 10.38
C LYS A 183 -17.90 2.39 10.63
N ALA A 184 -17.82 1.23 11.28
CA ALA A 184 -19.02 0.70 11.93
C ALA A 184 -19.53 1.82 12.84
N HIS A 185 -20.79 2.21 12.71
CA HIS A 185 -21.42 2.84 13.84
C HIS A 185 -21.27 1.83 14.97
N SER A 186 -20.52 2.18 16.02
CA SER A 186 -20.63 1.44 17.27
C SER A 186 -22.13 1.31 17.51
N PRO A 187 -22.70 0.10 17.69
CA PRO A 187 -23.98 0.03 18.35
C PRO A 187 -23.74 0.81 19.64
N GLN A 188 -24.41 1.95 19.80
CA GLN A 188 -24.48 2.58 21.10
C GLN A 188 -24.78 1.43 22.05
N GLN A 189 -23.90 1.19 23.01
CA GLN A 189 -24.25 0.36 24.16
C GLN A 189 -25.57 0.95 24.62
N LYS A 190 -26.67 0.24 24.36
CA LYS A 190 -27.93 0.49 25.05
C LYS A 190 -27.54 0.29 26.50
N THR A 191 -27.27 1.39 27.17
CA THR A 191 -27.16 1.45 28.62
C THR A 191 -28.54 1.00 29.05
N ILE A 192 -28.66 -0.28 29.41
CA ILE A 192 -29.81 -0.77 30.14
C ILE A 192 -29.79 0.08 31.41
N PRO A 193 -30.81 0.91 31.68
CA PRO A 193 -30.85 1.66 32.92
C PRO A 193 -30.79 0.65 34.06
N VAL A 194 -29.77 0.78 34.90
CA VAL A 194 -29.67 0.04 36.15
C VAL A 194 -30.97 0.29 36.92
N GLN A 195 -31.80 -0.74 37.05
CA GLN A 195 -32.95 -0.70 37.94
C GLN A 195 -32.41 -0.42 39.34
N ARG A 196 -32.81 0.74 39.88
CA ARG A 196 -32.53 1.14 41.25
C ARG A 196 -33.03 0.02 42.19
N PRO A 197 -32.24 -0.43 43.18
CA PRO A 197 -32.75 -1.36 44.18
C PRO A 197 -33.96 -0.74 44.88
N GLN A 198 -35.09 -1.45 44.89
CA GLN A 198 -36.22 -1.10 45.73
C GLN A 198 -35.77 -1.27 47.19
N LEU A 199 -35.78 -0.17 47.94
CA LEU A 199 -35.61 -0.18 49.39
C LEU A 199 -36.80 -0.93 50.02
N PRO A 200 -36.57 -1.77 51.05
CA PRO A 200 -37.65 -2.45 51.73
C PRO A 200 -38.53 -1.43 52.46
N PHE A 201 -39.84 -1.52 52.24
CA PHE A 201 -40.85 -0.78 53.00
C PHE A 201 -40.72 -1.13 54.48
N ARG A 202 -40.28 -0.17 55.27
CA ARG A 202 -40.30 -0.20 56.72
C ARG A 202 -41.63 0.38 57.16
N ASN A 203 -42.64 -0.47 57.38
CA ASN A 203 -43.85 -0.04 58.09
C ASN A 203 -43.63 -0.23 59.58
N THR A 204 -43.31 0.89 60.23
CA THR A 204 -43.56 1.13 61.64
C THR A 204 -45.04 1.34 61.89
N SER A 205 -45.51 0.79 63.01
CA SER A 205 -46.86 0.70 63.55
C SER A 205 -47.55 2.03 63.83
N VAL A 206 -48.89 2.05 63.69
CA VAL A 206 -49.86 2.51 64.71
C VAL A 206 -51.10 1.62 64.60
#